data_AF-A0A536AJ43-F1
#
_entry.id   AF-A0A536AJ43-F1
#
_cell.length_a   1.000
_cell.length_b   1.000
_cell.length_c   1.000
_cell.angle_alpha   90.00
_cell.angle_beta   90.00
_cell.angle_gamma   90.00
#
_symmetry.space_group_name_H-M   'P 1'
#
loop_
_entity.id
_entity.type
_entity.pdbx_description
1 polymer ?
#
loop_
_entity_poly.entity_id
_entity_poly.type
_entity_poly.pdbx_seq_one_letter_code
_entity_poly.pdbx_strand_id
1 'polypeptide(L)'
;MRIDIAVFDGMDELDAIGPLEVLRRAAFDVRLAALGAQGSVRCGHGLVLEADGELRDDAEVLIFPGGGWNDRAPIGTHAEVESKRWLPVIEKASARGAILASVCTGAMILASAGVLRNRRATTHHGVAASTLVCGWSSGSRTESSQHASPRTWNISPYRGLADFVARSSHEVLQNAKTIAIVGASRDPNKAGGSVPAGLQGRGFRVIPINPYAETLFGEKVYRSVLDVPEKIDIVDVFRPAADAPEIARQAAAVGAKALWLQLDIRSREARRIAEAAGMDYVEDECTAVVASLHRIRKTAA
;
A
#
# COMPACT_ATOMS: atom_id res chain seq x y z
N MET A 1 -28.39 -12.23 -6.11
CA MET A 1 -27.47 -11.27 -6.75
C MET A 1 -26.54 -12.05 -7.66
N ARG A 2 -26.56 -11.75 -8.96
CA ARG A 2 -25.67 -12.33 -9.96
C ARG A 2 -24.39 -11.51 -10.04
N ILE A 3 -23.25 -12.15 -9.79
CA ILE A 3 -21.94 -11.51 -9.69
C ILE A 3 -21.00 -12.19 -10.67
N ASP A 4 -20.41 -11.41 -11.57
CA ASP A 4 -19.31 -11.89 -12.40
C ASP A 4 -18.00 -11.30 -11.90
N ILE A 5 -16.98 -12.13 -11.82
CA ILE A 5 -15.59 -11.73 -11.58
C ILE A 5 -14.87 -11.88 -12.90
N ALA A 6 -14.41 -10.76 -13.46
CA ALA A 6 -13.65 -10.73 -14.70
C ALA A 6 -12.36 -11.53 -14.53
N VAL A 7 -12.05 -12.42 -15.46
CA VAL A 7 -10.78 -13.16 -15.49
C VAL A 7 -10.04 -12.92 -16.81
N PHE A 8 -8.73 -12.74 -16.71
CA PHE A 8 -7.83 -12.48 -17.83
C PHE A 8 -6.39 -12.87 -17.46
N ASP A 9 -5.56 -13.13 -18.46
CA ASP A 9 -4.19 -13.59 -18.25
C ASP A 9 -3.37 -12.55 -17.48
N GLY A 10 -2.57 -13.03 -16.52
CA GLY A 10 -1.70 -12.19 -15.70
C GLY A 10 -2.39 -11.46 -14.54
N MET A 11 -3.66 -11.75 -14.25
CA MET A 11 -4.29 -11.28 -13.02
C MET A 11 -3.70 -11.98 -11.78
N ASP A 12 -3.79 -11.33 -10.60
CA ASP A 12 -3.41 -11.95 -9.33
C ASP A 12 -4.48 -12.96 -8.89
N GLU A 13 -4.06 -14.16 -8.50
CA GLU A 13 -4.95 -15.27 -8.17
C GLU A 13 -5.94 -14.92 -7.04
N LEU A 14 -5.42 -14.31 -5.98
CA LEU A 14 -6.20 -13.99 -4.79
C LEU A 14 -7.24 -12.90 -5.04
N ASP A 15 -7.03 -12.04 -6.03
CA ASP A 15 -7.95 -10.96 -6.36
C ASP A 15 -9.25 -11.47 -6.99
N ALA A 16 -9.18 -12.61 -7.69
CA ALA A 16 -10.37 -13.28 -8.20
C ALA A 16 -10.91 -14.30 -7.17
N ILE A 17 -10.04 -15.14 -6.61
CA ILE A 17 -10.45 -16.26 -5.74
C ILE A 17 -10.95 -15.80 -4.37
N GLY A 18 -10.38 -14.73 -3.80
CA GLY A 18 -10.82 -14.18 -2.52
C GLY A 18 -12.29 -13.75 -2.53
N PRO A 19 -12.70 -12.82 -3.43
CA PRO A 19 -14.11 -12.46 -3.59
C PRO A 19 -14.97 -13.66 -4.00
N LEU A 20 -14.49 -14.55 -4.86
CA LEU A 20 -15.22 -15.76 -5.27
C LEU A 20 -15.62 -16.60 -4.06
N GLU A 21 -14.66 -16.96 -3.20
CA GLU A 21 -14.93 -17.81 -2.04
C GLU A 21 -15.86 -17.11 -1.05
N VAL A 22 -15.56 -15.85 -0.70
CA VAL A 22 -16.33 -15.10 0.30
C VAL A 22 -17.77 -14.89 -0.15
N LEU A 23 -17.98 -14.50 -1.41
CA LEU A 23 -19.33 -14.21 -1.92
C LEU A 23 -20.14 -15.48 -2.17
N ARG A 24 -19.51 -16.59 -2.61
CA ARG A 24 -20.20 -17.89 -2.67
C ARG A 24 -20.57 -18.41 -1.28
N ARG A 25 -19.72 -18.23 -0.27
CA ARG A 25 -20.04 -18.55 1.13
C ARG A 25 -21.20 -17.72 1.67
N ALA A 26 -21.37 -16.50 1.16
CA ALA A 26 -22.53 -15.66 1.43
C ALA A 26 -23.77 -15.99 0.57
N ALA A 27 -23.76 -17.13 -0.14
CA ALA A 27 -24.85 -17.63 -0.99
C ALA A 27 -25.21 -16.72 -2.19
N PHE A 28 -24.27 -15.91 -2.68
CA PHE A 28 -24.43 -15.20 -3.95
C PHE A 28 -24.11 -16.10 -5.15
N ASP A 29 -24.73 -15.79 -6.30
CA ASP A 29 -24.46 -16.49 -7.56
C ASP A 29 -23.26 -15.84 -8.27
N VAL A 30 -22.07 -16.37 -7.97
CA VAL A 30 -20.79 -15.82 -8.40
C VAL A 30 -20.12 -16.73 -9.42
N ARG A 31 -19.69 -16.14 -10.55
CA ARG A 31 -18.99 -16.82 -11.64
C ARG A 31 -17.67 -16.14 -11.97
N LEU A 32 -16.67 -16.93 -12.37
CA LEU A 32 -15.49 -16.45 -13.09
C LEU A 32 -15.87 -16.27 -14.56
N ALA A 33 -15.71 -15.08 -15.11
CA ALA A 33 -16.16 -14.74 -16.45
C ALA A 33 -15.06 -14.11 -17.30
N ALA A 34 -14.83 -14.64 -18.49
CA ALA A 34 -13.82 -14.16 -19.44
C ALA A 34 -14.46 -13.35 -20.58
N LEU A 35 -13.62 -12.61 -21.31
CA LEU A 35 -14.01 -11.98 -22.57
C LEU A 35 -13.82 -12.94 -23.75
N GLY A 36 -14.92 -13.27 -24.42
CA GLY A 36 -14.94 -14.23 -25.53
C GLY A 36 -14.80 -15.68 -25.05
N ALA A 37 -14.58 -16.60 -26.00
CA ALA A 37 -14.51 -18.04 -25.75
C ALA A 37 -13.22 -18.52 -25.05
N GLN A 38 -12.54 -17.67 -24.28
CA GLN A 38 -11.39 -18.10 -23.47
C GLN A 38 -11.89 -18.94 -22.30
N GLY A 39 -11.65 -20.26 -22.37
CA GLY A 39 -11.98 -21.21 -21.31
C GLY A 39 -10.98 -21.18 -20.16
N SER A 40 -9.69 -21.02 -20.45
CA SER A 40 -8.60 -21.13 -19.47
C SER A 40 -7.79 -19.83 -19.38
N VAL A 41 -7.47 -19.40 -18.16
CA VAL A 41 -6.74 -18.17 -17.84
C VAL A 41 -5.53 -18.51 -16.98
N ARG A 42 -4.35 -18.03 -17.36
CA ARG A 42 -3.11 -18.17 -16.56
C ARG A 42 -2.89 -16.91 -15.71
N CYS A 43 -2.95 -17.06 -14.40
CA CYS A 43 -2.72 -16.01 -13.42
C CYS A 43 -1.23 -15.66 -13.29
N GLY A 44 -0.92 -14.54 -12.62
CA GLY A 44 0.42 -13.95 -12.52
C GLY A 44 1.49 -14.85 -11.89
N HIS A 45 1.10 -15.75 -10.97
CA HIS A 45 2.00 -16.71 -10.30
C HIS A 45 1.83 -18.14 -10.83
N GLY A 46 1.19 -18.30 -11.99
CA GLY A 46 1.17 -19.54 -12.76
C GLY A 46 -0.03 -20.46 -12.49
N LEU A 47 -0.93 -20.10 -11.57
CA LEU A 47 -2.20 -20.82 -11.42
C LEU A 47 -3.02 -20.69 -12.71
N VAL A 48 -3.62 -21.80 -13.14
CA VAL A 48 -4.52 -21.81 -14.29
C VAL A 48 -5.94 -22.01 -13.78
N LEU A 49 -6.83 -21.09 -14.16
CA LEU A 49 -8.24 -21.10 -13.80
C LEU A 49 -9.08 -21.32 -15.06
N GLU A 50 -10.14 -22.12 -14.92
CA GLU A 50 -11.17 -22.21 -15.95
C GLU A 50 -12.26 -21.17 -15.66
N ALA A 51 -12.61 -20.37 -16.66
CA ALA A 51 -13.76 -19.50 -16.60
C ALA A 51 -15.05 -20.33 -16.64
N ASP A 52 -16.05 -19.94 -15.85
CA ASP A 52 -17.38 -20.54 -15.90
C ASP A 52 -18.11 -20.18 -17.21
N GLY A 53 -17.60 -19.21 -17.98
CA GLY A 53 -18.10 -18.82 -19.31
C GLY A 53 -17.85 -17.34 -19.63
N GLU A 54 -18.58 -16.84 -20.62
CA GLU A 54 -18.59 -15.40 -20.93
C GLU A 54 -19.35 -14.59 -19.88
N LEU A 55 -19.05 -13.28 -19.86
CA LEU A 55 -19.77 -12.30 -19.05
C LEU A 55 -21.27 -12.33 -19.31
N ARG A 56 -22.04 -12.35 -18.23
CA ARG A 56 -23.49 -12.25 -18.27
C ARG A 56 -23.91 -10.82 -18.59
N ASP A 57 -24.80 -10.71 -19.57
CA ASP A 57 -25.47 -9.45 -19.89
C ASP A 57 -26.32 -8.92 -18.72
N ASP A 58 -26.78 -9.82 -17.85
CA ASP A 58 -27.66 -9.52 -16.72
C ASP A 58 -26.96 -9.58 -15.35
N ALA A 59 -25.62 -9.58 -15.32
CA ALA A 59 -24.86 -9.48 -14.07
C ALA A 59 -25.25 -8.22 -13.29
N GLU A 60 -25.52 -8.34 -12.00
CA GLU A 60 -25.86 -7.21 -11.12
C GLU A 60 -24.59 -6.56 -10.55
N VAL A 61 -23.51 -7.34 -10.43
CA VAL A 61 -22.20 -6.90 -9.97
C VAL A 61 -21.13 -7.41 -10.93
N LEU A 62 -20.17 -6.56 -11.27
CA LEU A 62 -18.97 -6.93 -12.03
C LEU A 62 -17.73 -6.53 -11.23
N ILE A 63 -16.88 -7.51 -10.91
CA ILE A 63 -15.67 -7.34 -10.11
C ILE A 63 -14.45 -7.49 -11.02
N PHE A 64 -13.52 -6.53 -10.96
CA PHE A 64 -12.26 -6.57 -11.70
C PHE A 64 -11.07 -6.85 -10.77
N PRO A 65 -10.34 -7.97 -10.95
CA PRO A 65 -9.12 -8.24 -10.22
C PRO A 65 -7.96 -7.36 -10.70
N GLY A 66 -6.91 -7.27 -9.89
CA GLY A 66 -5.64 -6.64 -10.23
C GLY A 66 -4.61 -7.63 -10.77
N GLY A 67 -3.34 -7.24 -10.69
CA GLY A 67 -2.17 -8.00 -11.15
C GLY A 67 -1.41 -7.30 -12.28
N GLY A 68 -0.08 -7.40 -12.27
CA GLY A 68 0.80 -6.94 -13.35
C GLY A 68 0.94 -5.42 -13.54
N TRP A 69 0.28 -4.58 -12.73
CA TRP A 69 0.32 -3.12 -12.93
C TRP A 69 1.66 -2.48 -12.59
N ASN A 70 2.21 -2.75 -11.40
CA ASN A 70 3.38 -2.02 -10.88
C ASN A 70 4.63 -2.30 -11.71
N ASP A 71 4.77 -3.54 -12.19
CA ASP A 71 5.90 -3.97 -13.01
C ASP A 71 5.67 -3.75 -14.51
N ARG A 72 4.52 -3.16 -14.89
CA ARG A 72 4.06 -3.01 -16.28
C ARG A 72 4.20 -4.31 -17.07
N ALA A 73 3.71 -5.39 -16.46
CA ALA A 73 3.82 -6.71 -17.05
C ALA A 73 3.12 -6.74 -18.43
N PRO A 74 3.64 -7.53 -19.39
CA PRO A 74 3.06 -7.65 -20.73
C PRO A 74 1.68 -8.32 -20.74
N ILE A 75 1.25 -8.87 -19.60
CA ILE A 75 -0.07 -9.45 -19.32
C ILE A 75 -0.56 -8.89 -17.97
N GLY A 76 -1.86 -9.03 -17.69
CA GLY A 76 -2.48 -8.49 -16.48
C GLY A 76 -3.08 -7.11 -16.68
N THR A 77 -3.36 -6.41 -15.58
CA THR A 77 -4.15 -5.17 -15.55
C THR A 77 -3.63 -4.09 -16.49
N HIS A 78 -2.31 -3.91 -16.57
CA HIS A 78 -1.71 -2.89 -17.44
C HIS A 78 -2.03 -3.16 -18.91
N ALA A 79 -1.78 -4.38 -19.38
CA ALA A 79 -2.09 -4.81 -20.74
C ALA A 79 -3.60 -4.74 -21.05
N GLU A 80 -4.45 -5.09 -20.09
CA GLU A 80 -5.90 -5.00 -20.23
C GLU A 80 -6.41 -3.55 -20.36
N VAL A 81 -5.78 -2.61 -19.65
CA VAL A 81 -6.06 -1.17 -19.82
C VAL A 81 -5.64 -0.67 -21.18
N GLU A 82 -4.46 -1.06 -21.67
CA GLU A 82 -3.96 -0.68 -23.00
C GLU A 82 -4.81 -1.27 -24.13
N SER A 83 -5.31 -2.50 -23.96
CA SER A 83 -6.15 -3.19 -24.95
C SER A 83 -7.51 -2.53 -25.15
N LYS A 84 -8.01 -1.83 -24.13
CA LYS A 84 -9.35 -1.20 -24.08
C LYS A 84 -10.52 -2.18 -24.28
N ARG A 85 -10.28 -3.49 -24.21
CA ARG A 85 -11.31 -4.52 -24.49
C ARG A 85 -12.44 -4.52 -23.47
N TRP A 86 -12.19 -4.04 -22.25
CA TRP A 86 -13.20 -3.93 -21.20
C TRP A 86 -14.08 -2.68 -21.29
N LEU A 87 -13.71 -1.66 -22.09
CA LEU A 87 -14.46 -0.40 -22.16
C LEU A 87 -15.94 -0.60 -22.53
N PRO A 88 -16.28 -1.34 -23.62
CA PRO A 88 -17.68 -1.51 -24.01
C PRO A 88 -18.50 -2.28 -22.97
N VAL A 89 -17.87 -3.24 -22.28
CA VAL A 89 -18.51 -4.01 -21.20
C VAL A 89 -18.83 -3.12 -20.02
N ILE A 90 -17.86 -2.30 -19.59
CA ILE A 90 -18.00 -1.41 -18.45
C ILE A 90 -19.02 -0.31 -18.74
N GLU A 91 -19.02 0.25 -19.96
CA GLU A 91 -20.02 1.22 -20.40
C GLU A 91 -21.43 0.64 -20.37
N LYS A 92 -21.63 -0.56 -20.96
CA LYS A 92 -22.91 -1.28 -20.93
C LYS A 92 -23.35 -1.61 -19.50
N ALA A 93 -22.42 -2.03 -18.64
CA ALA A 93 -22.68 -2.33 -17.23
C ALA A 93 -23.04 -1.08 -16.42
N SER A 94 -22.30 0.01 -16.60
CA SER A 94 -22.57 1.29 -15.95
C SER A 94 -23.94 1.85 -16.37
N ALA A 95 -24.25 1.82 -17.67
CA ALA A 95 -25.52 2.31 -18.22
C ALA A 95 -26.73 1.54 -17.67
N ARG A 96 -26.59 0.22 -17.41
CA ARG A 96 -27.64 -0.59 -16.77
C ARG A 96 -27.79 -0.33 -15.27
N GLY A 97 -26.85 0.39 -14.66
CA GLY A 97 -26.78 0.60 -13.22
C GLY A 97 -26.20 -0.57 -12.43
N ALA A 98 -25.43 -1.46 -13.07
CA ALA A 98 -24.74 -2.54 -12.38
C ALA A 98 -23.71 -1.97 -11.39
N ILE A 99 -23.44 -2.74 -10.33
CA ILE A 99 -22.40 -2.41 -9.37
C ILE A 99 -21.05 -2.79 -10.00
N LEU A 100 -20.20 -1.79 -10.20
CA LEU A 100 -18.81 -2.00 -10.63
C LEU A 100 -17.90 -1.97 -9.41
N ALA A 101 -17.11 -3.03 -9.25
CA ALA A 101 -16.19 -3.21 -8.14
C ALA A 101 -14.82 -3.67 -8.65
N SER A 102 -13.80 -3.50 -7.82
CA SER A 102 -12.43 -3.89 -8.17
C SER A 102 -11.65 -4.32 -6.95
N VAL A 103 -10.62 -5.13 -7.16
CA VAL A 103 -9.63 -5.52 -6.16
C VAL A 103 -8.24 -5.06 -6.61
N CYS A 104 -7.39 -4.67 -5.67
CA CYS A 104 -6.00 -4.27 -5.93
C CYS A 104 -5.91 -3.23 -7.06
N THR A 105 -5.15 -3.53 -8.13
CA THR A 105 -4.93 -2.68 -9.30
C THR A 105 -6.08 -2.72 -10.30
N GLY A 106 -7.08 -3.61 -10.14
CA GLY A 106 -8.23 -3.70 -11.05
C GLY A 106 -9.04 -2.41 -11.16
N ALA A 107 -8.90 -1.50 -10.19
CA ALA A 107 -9.42 -0.14 -10.25
C ALA A 107 -8.92 0.64 -11.47
N MET A 108 -7.77 0.28 -12.05
CA MET A 108 -7.23 0.92 -13.25
C MET A 108 -8.04 0.59 -14.51
N ILE A 109 -8.61 -0.60 -14.58
CA ILE A 109 -9.55 -0.98 -15.65
C ILE A 109 -10.83 -0.13 -15.56
N LEU A 110 -11.33 0.09 -14.35
CA LEU A 110 -12.47 0.99 -14.13
C LEU A 110 -12.11 2.47 -14.37
N ALA A 111 -10.90 2.89 -14.00
CA ALA A 111 -10.42 4.26 -14.23
C ALA A 111 -10.29 4.58 -15.73
N SER A 112 -9.76 3.63 -16.53
CA SER A 112 -9.61 3.81 -17.98
C SER A 112 -10.95 3.96 -18.70
N ALA A 113 -12.01 3.34 -18.17
CA ALA A 113 -13.39 3.53 -18.63
C ALA A 113 -14.05 4.82 -18.15
N GLY A 114 -13.37 5.63 -17.33
CA GLY A 114 -13.89 6.91 -16.85
C GLY A 114 -15.04 6.81 -15.83
N VAL A 115 -15.46 5.60 -15.45
CA VAL A 115 -16.56 5.40 -14.50
C VAL A 115 -16.21 5.83 -13.06
N LEU A 116 -14.92 6.02 -12.78
CA LEU A 116 -14.42 6.55 -11.51
C LEU A 116 -14.30 8.08 -11.48
N ARG A 117 -14.58 8.79 -12.58
CA ARG A 117 -14.51 10.27 -12.62
C ARG A 117 -15.42 10.87 -11.57
N ASN A 118 -14.87 11.81 -10.78
CA ASN A 118 -15.56 12.46 -9.67
C ASN A 118 -16.11 11.50 -8.59
N ARG A 119 -15.64 10.24 -8.59
CA ARG A 119 -15.97 9.25 -7.56
C ARG A 119 -14.75 8.99 -6.69
N ARG A 120 -15.00 8.68 -5.42
CA ARG A 120 -13.94 8.20 -4.53
C ARG A 120 -13.69 6.72 -4.84
N ALA A 121 -12.44 6.40 -5.16
CA ALA A 121 -11.96 5.04 -5.37
C ALA A 121 -10.63 4.84 -4.65
N THR A 122 -10.34 3.60 -4.28
CA THR A 122 -9.05 3.16 -3.74
C THR A 122 -8.51 2.04 -4.62
N THR A 123 -7.21 1.77 -4.53
CA THR A 123 -6.48 0.80 -5.36
C THR A 123 -5.24 0.33 -4.59
N HIS A 124 -4.46 -0.56 -5.19
CA HIS A 124 -3.16 -0.96 -4.67
C HIS A 124 -2.23 0.25 -4.44
N HIS A 125 -1.54 0.28 -3.29
CA HIS A 125 -0.68 1.40 -2.86
C HIS A 125 0.46 1.73 -3.83
N GLY A 126 0.98 0.72 -4.54
CA GLY A 126 2.01 0.91 -5.59
C GLY A 126 1.55 1.67 -6.83
N VAL A 127 0.24 1.94 -6.99
CA VAL A 127 -0.29 2.74 -8.09
C VAL A 127 -0.17 4.22 -7.74
N ALA A 128 0.54 4.98 -8.56
CA ALA A 128 0.64 6.43 -8.39
C ALA A 128 -0.74 7.11 -8.35
N ALA A 129 -0.95 8.00 -7.37
CA ALA A 129 -2.23 8.70 -7.18
C ALA A 129 -2.69 9.50 -8.41
N SER A 130 -1.76 10.02 -9.21
CA SER A 130 -2.04 10.71 -10.48
C SER A 130 -2.71 9.81 -11.52
N THR A 131 -2.54 8.49 -11.42
CA THR A 131 -3.14 7.51 -12.33
C THR A 131 -4.62 7.27 -12.02
N LEU A 132 -5.00 7.34 -10.73
CA LEU A 132 -6.41 7.30 -10.30
C LEU A 132 -7.14 8.60 -10.61
N VAL A 133 -6.45 9.72 -10.46
CA VAL A 133 -6.93 11.04 -10.89
C VAL A 133 -6.67 11.17 -12.38
N CYS A 134 -7.35 10.35 -13.19
CA CYS A 134 -7.14 10.36 -14.63
C CYS A 134 -7.44 11.77 -15.16
N GLY A 135 -6.38 12.49 -15.54
CA GLY A 135 -6.36 13.92 -15.73
C GLY A 135 -7.19 14.38 -16.91
N TRP A 136 -8.20 15.21 -16.64
CA TRP A 136 -8.72 16.23 -17.55
C TRP A 136 -8.68 17.56 -16.79
N SER A 137 -8.29 18.61 -17.51
CA SER A 137 -7.84 19.92 -17.03
C SER A 137 -8.66 20.56 -15.91
N SER A 138 -7.97 21.43 -15.17
CA SER A 138 -8.52 22.42 -14.24
C SER A 138 -9.57 23.30 -14.92
N GLY A 139 -10.82 22.83 -14.94
CA GLY A 139 -12.01 23.60 -15.26
C GLY A 139 -12.70 24.02 -13.98
N SER A 140 -12.86 25.33 -13.81
CA SER A 140 -13.51 26.04 -12.71
C SER A 140 -14.86 25.44 -12.28
N ARG A 141 -15.14 25.55 -10.97
CA ARG A 141 -16.46 25.35 -10.36
C ARG A 141 -17.57 26.02 -11.16
N THR A 142 -18.66 25.30 -11.38
CA THR A 142 -20.03 25.81 -11.28
C THR A 142 -20.97 24.70 -10.82
N GLU A 143 -22.00 25.12 -10.08
CA GLU A 143 -22.95 24.32 -9.33
C GLU A 143 -23.99 23.57 -10.20
N SER A 144 -24.68 22.66 -9.51
CA SER A 144 -26.04 22.17 -9.76
C SER A 144 -26.25 21.15 -10.88
N SER A 145 -26.57 19.92 -10.47
CA SER A 145 -27.78 19.22 -10.93
C SER A 145 -27.93 17.90 -10.18
N GLN A 146 -29.14 17.72 -9.65
CA GLN A 146 -29.63 16.48 -9.07
C GLN A 146 -29.79 15.45 -10.20
N HIS A 147 -28.96 14.42 -10.26
CA HIS A 147 -29.23 13.20 -11.01
C HIS A 147 -28.76 12.00 -10.19
N ALA A 148 -29.69 11.09 -9.90
CA ALA A 148 -29.44 9.88 -9.13
C ALA A 148 -28.41 9.00 -9.86
N SER A 149 -27.21 8.89 -9.29
CA SER A 149 -26.11 8.14 -9.89
C SER A 149 -26.16 6.65 -9.51
N PRO A 150 -25.71 5.72 -10.40
CA PRO A 150 -25.55 4.30 -10.08
C PRO A 150 -24.75 4.08 -8.80
N ARG A 151 -25.21 3.13 -7.97
CA ARG A 151 -24.60 2.77 -6.68
C ARG A 151 -23.33 1.95 -6.92
N THR A 152 -22.19 2.61 -7.13
CA THR A 152 -20.87 1.97 -6.97
C THR A 152 -20.63 1.73 -5.50
N TRP A 153 -20.73 0.47 -5.06
CA TRP A 153 -20.34 0.04 -3.72
C TRP A 153 -18.89 -0.41 -3.77
N ASN A 154 -18.03 0.36 -3.12
CA ASN A 154 -16.69 -0.10 -2.79
C ASN A 154 -16.74 -0.60 -1.35
N ILE A 155 -16.38 -1.86 -1.12
CA ILE A 155 -16.26 -2.41 0.23
C ILE A 155 -14.99 -1.79 0.83
N SER A 156 -15.14 -0.63 1.46
CA SER A 156 -14.09 -0.02 2.28
C SER A 156 -14.66 0.20 3.68
N PRO A 157 -14.10 -0.43 4.73
CA PRO A 157 -14.48 -0.12 6.10
C PRO A 157 -14.00 1.27 6.56
N TYR A 158 -13.28 2.05 5.73
CA TYR A 158 -12.48 3.17 6.22
C TYR A 158 -12.63 4.43 5.33
N ARG A 159 -13.49 5.35 5.78
CA ARG A 159 -13.45 6.76 5.34
C ARG A 159 -12.18 7.41 5.91
N GLY A 160 -11.28 7.93 5.06
CA GLY A 160 -10.14 8.78 5.48
C GLY A 160 -8.81 8.66 4.69
N LEU A 161 -8.73 7.79 3.67
CA LEU A 161 -7.45 7.22 3.19
C LEU A 161 -6.56 8.06 2.24
N ALA A 162 -6.71 9.39 2.13
CA ALA A 162 -5.68 10.19 1.45
C ALA A 162 -4.48 10.44 2.38
N ASP A 163 -4.72 10.45 3.70
CA ASP A 163 -3.71 10.60 4.74
C ASP A 163 -3.23 9.23 5.31
N PHE A 164 -3.71 8.11 4.74
CA PHE A 164 -3.61 6.77 5.35
C PHE A 164 -3.23 5.64 4.36
N VAL A 165 -2.62 5.96 3.22
CA VAL A 165 -1.85 4.93 2.51
C VAL A 165 -0.55 4.78 3.28
N ALA A 166 -0.40 3.67 4.01
CA ALA A 166 0.86 3.34 4.66
C ALA A 166 1.97 3.37 3.61
N ARG A 167 2.91 4.30 3.74
CA ARG A 167 4.05 4.40 2.84
C ARG A 167 4.87 3.12 2.95
N SER A 168 5.38 2.64 1.82
CA SER A 168 6.30 1.50 1.81
C SER A 168 7.55 1.81 2.63
N SER A 169 8.24 0.77 3.11
CA SER A 169 9.51 0.93 3.85
C SER A 169 10.55 1.71 3.03
N HIS A 170 10.57 1.50 1.71
CA HIS A 170 11.35 2.30 0.76
C HIS A 170 10.99 3.79 0.82
N GLU A 171 9.71 4.16 0.65
CA GLU A 171 9.27 5.56 0.66
C GLU A 171 9.50 6.24 2.01
N VAL A 172 9.28 5.53 3.11
CA VAL A 172 9.57 6.02 4.47
C VAL A 172 11.05 6.38 4.58
N LEU A 173 11.94 5.45 4.21
CA LEU A 173 13.38 5.65 4.34
C LEU A 173 13.97 6.62 3.31
N GLN A 174 13.42 6.65 2.09
CA GLN A 174 13.84 7.57 1.03
C GLN A 174 13.54 9.02 1.39
N ASN A 175 12.46 9.30 2.12
CA ASN A 175 12.06 10.65 2.52
C ASN A 175 12.64 11.09 3.88
N ALA A 176 13.16 10.16 4.68
CA ALA A 176 13.79 10.48 5.96
C ALA A 176 15.21 11.04 5.82
N LYS A 177 15.61 11.91 6.74
CA LYS A 177 16.98 12.43 6.89
C LYS A 177 17.55 12.10 8.26
N THR A 178 16.73 12.24 9.30
CA THR A 178 17.13 12.07 10.71
C THR A 178 16.51 10.80 11.31
N ILE A 179 17.36 9.91 11.83
CA ILE A 179 16.96 8.62 12.39
C ILE A 179 17.45 8.52 13.84
N ALA A 180 16.53 8.37 14.79
CA ALA A 180 16.84 8.07 16.18
C ALA A 180 16.92 6.56 16.39
N ILE A 181 18.05 6.07 16.89
CA ILE A 181 18.35 4.64 17.06
C ILE A 181 18.11 4.23 18.51
N VAL A 182 16.97 3.59 18.78
CA VAL A 182 16.63 3.09 20.12
C VAL A 182 17.24 1.71 20.34
N GLY A 183 18.14 1.61 21.31
CA GLY A 183 18.97 0.41 21.48
C GLY A 183 20.30 0.46 20.73
N ALA A 184 20.80 1.67 20.45
CA ALA A 184 22.13 1.88 19.88
C ALA A 184 23.21 1.17 20.72
N SER A 185 24.13 0.47 20.07
CA SER A 185 25.11 -0.40 20.71
C SER A 185 26.55 0.08 20.49
N ARG A 186 27.40 -0.09 21.52
CA ARG A 186 28.87 0.06 21.41
C ARG A 186 29.52 -1.09 20.66
N ASP A 187 28.89 -2.26 20.67
CA ASP A 187 29.38 -3.46 20.02
C ASP A 187 29.04 -3.41 18.51
N PRO A 188 30.06 -3.36 17.62
CA PRO A 188 29.85 -3.28 16.18
C PRO A 188 29.29 -4.57 15.58
N ASN A 189 29.34 -5.70 16.30
CA ASN A 189 28.79 -6.97 15.81
C ASN A 189 27.28 -7.08 16.03
N LYS A 190 26.71 -6.24 16.91
CA LYS A 190 25.26 -6.18 17.12
C LYS A 190 24.60 -5.33 16.05
N ALA A 191 23.38 -5.67 15.67
CA ALA A 191 22.59 -4.92 14.69
C ALA A 191 22.48 -3.43 15.06
N GLY A 192 22.24 -3.11 16.34
CA GLY A 192 22.21 -1.72 16.84
C GLY A 192 23.56 -0.99 16.83
N GLY A 193 24.65 -1.64 16.42
CA GLY A 193 25.97 -1.03 16.19
C GLY A 193 26.31 -0.95 14.70
N SER A 194 26.15 -2.05 13.95
CA SER A 194 26.48 -2.11 12.52
C SER A 194 25.50 -1.37 11.62
N VAL A 195 24.19 -1.48 11.85
CA VAL A 195 23.16 -0.85 11.01
C VAL A 195 23.24 0.69 11.07
N PRO A 196 23.29 1.33 12.26
CA PRO A 196 23.44 2.78 12.36
C PRO A 196 24.72 3.31 11.68
N ALA A 197 25.86 2.63 11.87
CA ALA A 197 27.11 3.02 11.23
C ALA A 197 26.99 2.96 9.69
N GLY A 198 26.33 1.93 9.16
CA GLY A 198 26.03 1.81 7.72
C GLY A 198 25.10 2.91 7.20
N LEU A 199 24.10 3.32 7.99
CA LEU A 199 23.22 4.45 7.65
C LEU A 199 23.96 5.78 7.68
N GLN A 200 24.82 6.02 8.67
CA GLN A 200 25.66 7.22 8.75
C GLN A 200 26.61 7.32 7.54
N GLY A 201 27.23 6.20 7.14
CA GLY A 201 28.05 6.11 5.91
C GLY A 201 27.28 6.37 4.61
N ARG A 202 25.93 6.34 4.65
CA ARG A 202 25.03 6.70 3.54
C ARG A 202 24.51 8.13 3.64
N GLY A 203 24.98 8.92 4.61
CA GLY A 203 24.64 10.32 4.79
C GLY A 203 23.40 10.60 5.64
N PHE A 204 22.82 9.59 6.30
CA PHE A 204 21.73 9.84 7.26
C PHE A 204 22.28 10.50 8.52
N ARG A 205 21.50 11.42 9.10
CA ARG A 205 21.73 11.95 10.44
C ARG A 205 21.28 10.91 11.46
N VAL A 206 22.22 10.30 12.18
CA VAL A 206 21.97 9.23 13.15
C VAL A 206 22.04 9.79 14.57
N ILE A 207 20.99 9.62 15.36
CA ILE A 207 20.93 10.04 16.77
C ILE A 207 20.87 8.78 17.66
N PRO A 208 21.94 8.44 18.39
CA PRO A 208 21.94 7.25 19.23
C PRO A 208 21.16 7.45 20.54
N ILE A 209 20.25 6.52 20.86
CA ILE A 209 19.52 6.47 22.12
C ILE A 209 19.96 5.25 22.93
N ASN A 210 20.69 5.49 24.03
CA ASN A 210 21.19 4.47 24.94
C ASN A 210 21.41 5.06 26.35
N PRO A 211 20.69 4.58 27.39
CA PRO A 211 20.85 5.09 28.76
C PRO A 211 22.25 4.93 29.39
N TYR A 212 23.10 4.06 28.81
CA TYR A 212 24.35 3.60 29.40
C TYR A 212 25.60 4.01 28.59
N ALA A 213 25.47 4.98 27.69
CA ALA A 213 26.58 5.51 26.90
C ALA A 213 26.48 7.03 26.79
N GLU A 214 27.62 7.71 26.63
CA GLU A 214 27.67 9.17 26.45
C GLU A 214 27.87 9.57 24.99
N THR A 215 28.66 8.78 24.25
CA THR A 215 28.96 9.00 22.84
C THR A 215 28.92 7.68 22.07
N LEU A 216 28.31 7.66 20.90
CA LEU A 216 28.25 6.53 19.97
C LEU A 216 28.30 7.06 18.54
N PHE A 217 29.01 6.38 17.64
CA PHE A 217 29.10 6.78 16.22
C PHE A 217 29.65 8.21 15.99
N GLY A 218 30.44 8.73 16.94
CA GLY A 218 30.90 10.12 16.93
C GLY A 218 29.83 11.14 17.32
N GLU A 219 28.66 10.69 17.75
CA GLU A 219 27.48 11.49 18.07
C GLU A 219 27.19 11.48 19.57
N LYS A 220 26.57 12.57 20.04
CA LYS A 220 26.03 12.64 21.41
C LYS A 220 24.91 11.61 21.57
N VAL A 221 24.97 10.85 22.66
CA VAL A 221 23.92 9.89 23.04
C VAL A 221 22.88 10.55 23.93
N TYR A 222 21.61 10.20 23.70
CA TYR A 222 20.49 10.57 24.57
C TYR A 222 19.97 9.34 25.33
N ARG A 223 19.38 9.57 26.50
CA ARG A 223 18.85 8.47 27.34
C ARG A 223 17.51 7.96 26.85
N SER A 224 16.68 8.86 26.34
CA SER A 224 15.37 8.56 25.76
C SER A 224 15.15 9.34 24.47
N VAL A 225 14.15 8.92 23.69
CA VAL A 225 13.71 9.64 22.49
C VAL A 225 13.20 11.05 22.86
N LEU A 226 12.60 11.19 24.05
CA LEU A 226 12.06 12.45 24.57
C LEU A 226 13.13 13.53 24.83
N ASP A 227 14.39 13.13 25.02
CA ASP A 227 15.49 14.05 25.34
C ASP A 227 16.10 14.70 24.08
N VAL A 228 15.67 14.29 22.89
CA VAL A 228 16.24 14.74 21.61
C VAL A 228 15.65 16.11 21.25
N PRO A 229 16.47 17.17 21.13
CA PRO A 229 15.98 18.53 20.87
C PRO A 229 15.72 18.83 19.38
N GLU A 230 16.12 17.92 18.49
CA GLU A 230 15.99 18.06 17.04
C GLU A 230 14.86 17.18 16.47
N LYS A 231 14.37 17.55 15.29
CA LYS A 231 13.26 16.83 14.64
C LYS A 231 13.71 15.44 14.18
N ILE A 232 12.94 14.43 14.57
CA ILE A 232 13.16 13.03 14.18
C ILE A 232 12.21 12.66 13.03
N ASP A 233 12.75 12.07 11.95
CA ASP A 233 11.90 11.49 10.90
C ASP A 233 11.52 10.05 11.24
N ILE A 234 12.50 9.22 11.64
CA ILE A 234 12.29 7.80 11.96
C ILE A 234 12.81 7.51 13.38
N VAL A 235 12.00 6.84 14.20
CA VAL A 235 12.46 6.14 15.40
C VAL A 235 12.68 4.67 15.05
N ASP A 236 13.95 4.26 14.98
CA ASP A 236 14.40 2.93 14.56
C ASP A 236 14.78 2.08 15.77
N VAL A 237 14.12 0.93 15.96
CA VAL A 237 14.08 0.19 17.22
C VAL A 237 14.83 -1.14 17.13
N PHE A 238 15.86 -1.27 17.97
CA PHE A 238 16.69 -2.47 18.19
C PHE A 238 16.47 -3.09 19.57
N ARG A 239 15.32 -2.80 20.20
CA ARG A 239 14.91 -3.34 21.50
C ARG A 239 13.89 -4.45 21.33
N PRO A 240 13.79 -5.41 22.26
CA PRO A 240 12.81 -6.49 22.18
C PRO A 240 11.38 -5.98 21.99
N ALA A 241 10.53 -6.78 21.33
CA ALA A 241 9.14 -6.40 21.01
C ALA A 241 8.29 -5.95 22.22
N ALA A 242 8.61 -6.42 23.42
CA ALA A 242 7.95 -6.01 24.66
C ALA A 242 8.19 -4.52 25.01
N ASP A 243 9.32 -3.94 24.58
CA ASP A 243 9.66 -2.54 24.81
C ASP A 243 9.01 -1.61 23.75
N ALA A 244 8.62 -2.16 22.59
CA ALA A 244 8.15 -1.38 21.43
C ALA A 244 6.93 -0.48 21.70
N PRO A 245 5.91 -0.88 22.50
CA PRO A 245 4.76 0.01 22.78
C PRO A 245 5.16 1.29 23.51
N GLU A 246 6.10 1.21 24.46
CA GLU A 246 6.57 2.40 25.18
C GLU A 246 7.40 3.31 24.26
N ILE A 247 8.24 2.71 23.43
CA ILE A 247 9.02 3.46 22.44
C ILE A 247 8.10 4.14 21.42
N ALA A 248 7.01 3.49 21.01
CA ALA A 248 6.00 4.08 20.13
C ALA A 248 5.34 5.31 20.76
N ARG A 249 5.04 5.27 22.07
CA ARG A 249 4.49 6.44 22.80
C ARG A 249 5.47 7.60 22.83
N GLN A 250 6.76 7.33 23.04
CA GLN A 250 7.79 8.37 23.00
C GLN A 250 7.94 8.96 21.59
N ALA A 251 7.95 8.11 20.56
CA ALA A 251 8.00 8.54 19.16
C ALA A 251 6.82 9.45 18.80
N ALA A 252 5.61 9.09 19.23
CA ALA A 252 4.41 9.91 19.05
C ALA A 252 4.52 11.24 19.80
N ALA A 253 5.02 11.24 21.04
CA ALA A 253 5.15 12.43 21.86
C ALA A 253 6.11 13.47 21.26
N VAL A 254 7.19 13.02 20.59
CA VAL A 254 8.13 13.92 19.90
C VAL A 254 7.71 14.28 18.48
N GLY A 255 6.56 13.76 18.00
CA GLY A 255 6.08 14.01 16.65
C GLY A 255 6.97 13.42 15.56
N ALA A 256 7.56 12.24 15.81
CA ALA A 256 8.28 11.50 14.78
C ALA A 256 7.33 11.17 13.61
N LYS A 257 7.87 11.06 12.39
CA LYS A 257 7.03 10.74 11.21
C LYS A 257 6.79 9.25 11.03
N ALA A 258 7.69 8.41 11.53
CA ALA A 258 7.61 6.97 11.40
C ALA A 258 8.23 6.23 12.60
N LEU A 259 7.66 5.08 12.92
CA LEU A 259 8.22 4.08 13.81
C LEU A 259 8.67 2.87 13.00
N TRP A 260 9.91 2.45 13.18
CA TRP A 260 10.51 1.33 12.47
C TRP A 260 11.00 0.28 13.46
N LEU A 261 10.44 -0.94 13.40
CA LEU A 261 10.92 -2.08 14.17
C LEU A 261 11.81 -2.93 13.28
N GLN A 262 13.05 -3.16 13.73
CA GLN A 262 14.04 -3.94 12.98
C GLN A 262 13.62 -5.42 12.84
N LEU A 263 14.45 -6.18 12.11
CA LEU A 263 14.26 -7.62 11.91
C LEU A 263 13.96 -8.36 13.22
N ASP A 264 13.03 -9.30 13.13
CA ASP A 264 12.51 -10.14 14.21
C ASP A 264 11.76 -9.38 15.32
N ILE A 265 11.42 -8.10 15.12
CA ILE A 265 10.66 -7.29 16.06
C ILE A 265 9.30 -6.92 15.46
N ARG A 266 8.23 -7.41 16.09
CA ARG A 266 6.83 -7.16 15.67
C ARG A 266 5.98 -6.81 16.89
N SER A 267 5.14 -5.79 16.80
CA SER A 267 4.26 -5.41 17.91
C SER A 267 2.95 -4.79 17.43
N ARG A 268 1.85 -5.53 17.61
CA ARG A 268 0.49 -5.03 17.29
C ARG A 268 0.09 -3.82 18.12
N GLU A 269 0.60 -3.69 19.33
CA GLU A 269 0.31 -2.54 20.19
C GLU A 269 1.10 -1.31 19.74
N ALA A 270 2.39 -1.47 19.42
CA ALA A 270 3.19 -0.37 18.87
C ALA A 270 2.59 0.16 17.55
N ARG A 271 2.11 -0.74 16.68
CA ARG A 271 1.39 -0.37 15.45
C ARG A 271 0.17 0.51 15.74
N ARG A 272 -0.71 0.08 16.64
CA ARG A 272 -1.92 0.84 17.02
C ARG A 272 -1.56 2.24 17.56
N ILE A 273 -0.50 2.34 18.34
CA ILE A 273 -0.02 3.62 18.89
C ILE A 273 0.51 4.52 17.76
N ALA A 274 1.31 3.96 16.84
CA ALA A 274 1.87 4.70 15.70
C ALA A 274 0.77 5.21 14.76
N GLU A 275 -0.17 4.35 14.38
CA GLU A 275 -1.30 4.70 13.51
C GLU A 275 -2.21 5.77 14.15
N ALA A 276 -2.50 5.65 15.44
CA ALA A 276 -3.29 6.65 16.18
C ALA A 276 -2.59 8.01 16.26
N ALA A 277 -1.26 8.03 16.20
CA ALA A 277 -0.43 9.23 16.16
C ALA A 277 -0.19 9.76 14.74
N GLY A 278 -0.70 9.09 13.70
CA GLY A 278 -0.47 9.45 12.30
C GLY A 278 0.96 9.20 11.80
N MET A 279 1.71 8.32 12.46
CA MET A 279 3.05 7.90 12.03
C MET A 279 2.97 6.74 11.03
N ASP A 280 3.89 6.68 10.07
CA ASP A 280 4.09 5.41 9.35
C ASP A 280 4.62 4.35 10.32
N TYR A 281 4.33 3.11 10.00
CA TYR A 281 4.78 1.97 10.79
C TYR A 281 5.39 0.91 9.89
N VAL A 282 6.64 0.54 10.18
CA VAL A 282 7.38 -0.54 9.52
C VAL A 282 7.80 -1.55 10.60
N GLU A 283 7.68 -2.84 10.33
CA GLU A 283 8.15 -3.90 11.23
C GLU A 283 8.82 -5.04 10.48
N ASP A 284 9.73 -5.74 11.16
CA ASP A 284 10.46 -6.88 10.61
C ASP A 284 11.21 -6.56 9.30
N GLU A 285 11.79 -5.36 9.23
CA GLU A 285 12.62 -4.94 8.11
C GLU A 285 13.89 -4.26 8.61
N CYS A 286 15.01 -4.46 7.91
CA CYS A 286 16.27 -3.80 8.25
C CYS A 286 16.46 -2.53 7.41
N THR A 287 16.57 -1.38 8.08
CA THR A 287 16.84 -0.08 7.45
C THR A 287 18.09 -0.09 6.56
N ALA A 288 19.19 -0.76 6.96
CA ALA A 288 20.38 -0.87 6.12
C ALA A 288 20.16 -1.74 4.86
N VAL A 289 19.36 -2.81 4.96
CA VAL A 289 19.01 -3.67 3.81
C VAL A 289 18.14 -2.89 2.83
N VAL A 290 17.08 -2.22 3.29
CA VAL A 290 16.21 -1.38 2.46
C VAL A 290 17.02 -0.27 1.79
N ALA A 291 17.88 0.43 2.54
CA ALA A 291 18.77 1.44 1.98
C ALA A 291 19.71 0.86 0.90
N SER A 292 20.15 -0.38 1.07
CA SER A 292 21.02 -1.06 0.10
C SER A 292 20.29 -1.45 -1.18
N LEU A 293 19.17 -2.16 -1.04
CA LEU A 293 18.34 -2.62 -2.16
C LEU A 293 17.90 -1.46 -3.05
N HIS A 294 17.51 -0.34 -2.44
CA HIS A 294 17.04 0.85 -3.16
C HIS A 294 18.14 1.89 -3.41
N ARG A 295 19.41 1.57 -3.13
CA ARG A 295 20.58 2.45 -3.36
C ARG A 295 20.41 3.85 -2.74
N ILE A 296 19.73 3.94 -1.59
CA ILE A 296 19.46 5.20 -0.91
C ILE A 296 20.78 5.77 -0.35
N ARG A 297 21.04 7.04 -0.70
CA ARG A 297 22.08 7.89 -0.14
C ARG A 297 21.53 9.30 0.06
N LYS A 298 22.01 9.98 1.08
CA LYS A 298 21.74 11.40 1.33
C LYS A 298 22.99 12.19 1.02
N THR A 299 22.82 13.38 0.46
CA THR A 299 23.87 14.38 0.47
C THR A 299 24.17 14.72 1.92
N ALA A 300 25.46 14.72 2.28
CA ALA A 300 25.89 15.24 3.57
C ALA A 300 25.35 16.67 3.71
N ALA A 301 24.71 16.96 4.85
CA ALA A 301 24.27 18.30 5.20
C ALA A 301 25.48 19.19 5.50
#